data_AF-A0A2G8HXE7-F1
#
_entry.id   AF-A0A2G8HXE7-F1
#
_cell.length_a   1.000
_cell.length_b   1.000
_cell.length_c   1.000
_cell.angle_alpha   90.00
_cell.angle_beta   90.00
_cell.angle_gamma   90.00
#
_symmetry.space_group_name_H-M   'P 1'
#
loop_
_entity.id
_entity.type
_entity.pdbx_description
1 polymer ?
#
loop_
_entity_poly.entity_id
_entity_poly.type
_entity_poly.pdbx_seq_one_letter_code
_entity_poly.pdbx_strand_id
1 'polypeptide(L)'
;MVKVLLKIILCLGLCLNTFSKGSFIDYSEAFDVFQIVDGISNWKEGTPKEYRDYYEKTFQLTSADKDMLEKYKAIRLKYYKEYPKAQNSIFSESTISADILSRTFARVKSLDQGLLLLKKKKYIEIDDLKELVSVYKHFKKNISVIVKESTILSSEAKRLERILKKSKMTSNIKKLDKFFDLPTSKIIGGRIKLVWWPQTERPSIAFQGGRVILRVNPIKHAEMLDEEFLTQVVVHSLIISQSKTIKENLSKVFLDTCPGIREKGIAKDLWFEVPLIEALSRYYMVSQKLKKKFNPYNIKTESVWVDVYSKYLFGLTQYSVARKSKFDREFISISANYCQNLLKL
;
A
#
# COMPACT_ATOMS: atom_id res chain seq x y z
N MET A 1 -28.64 -44.98 -10.59
CA MET A 1 -28.80 -43.70 -9.86
C MET A 1 -27.55 -43.28 -9.06
N VAL A 2 -26.94 -44.18 -8.27
CA VAL A 2 -25.78 -43.86 -7.39
C VAL A 2 -24.56 -43.28 -8.14
N LYS A 3 -24.25 -43.77 -9.35
CA LYS A 3 -23.12 -43.26 -10.16
C LYS A 3 -23.30 -41.83 -10.69
N VAL A 4 -24.55 -41.36 -10.86
CA VAL A 4 -24.85 -39.99 -11.32
C VAL A 4 -24.73 -39.01 -10.16
N LEU A 5 -25.22 -39.40 -8.97
CA LEU A 5 -25.07 -38.61 -7.76
C LEU A 5 -23.59 -38.41 -7.38
N LEU A 6 -22.77 -39.45 -7.51
CA LEU A 6 -21.33 -39.39 -7.23
C LEU A 6 -20.59 -38.43 -8.18
N LYS A 7 -20.95 -38.39 -9.46
CA LYS A 7 -20.38 -37.45 -10.45
C LYS A 7 -20.81 -36.00 -10.16
N ILE A 8 -22.05 -35.77 -9.73
CA ILE A 8 -22.53 -34.44 -9.36
C ILE A 8 -21.81 -33.94 -8.10
N ILE A 9 -21.59 -34.80 -7.10
CA ILE A 9 -20.83 -34.47 -5.89
C ILE A 9 -19.33 -34.24 -6.21
N LEU A 10 -18.73 -35.01 -7.13
CA LEU A 10 -17.34 -34.78 -7.56
C LEU A 10 -17.18 -33.45 -8.34
N CYS A 11 -18.16 -33.09 -9.17
CA CYS A 11 -18.18 -31.81 -9.88
C CYS A 11 -18.46 -30.62 -8.94
N LEU A 12 -19.30 -30.80 -7.92
CA LEU A 12 -19.53 -29.79 -6.86
C LEU A 12 -18.31 -29.64 -5.93
N GLY A 13 -17.55 -30.72 -5.70
CA GLY A 13 -16.29 -30.70 -4.94
C GLY A 13 -15.17 -29.92 -5.63
N LEU A 14 -15.15 -29.88 -6.97
CA LEU A 14 -14.19 -29.10 -7.76
C LEU A 14 -14.58 -27.62 -7.91
N CYS A 15 -15.83 -27.26 -7.59
CA CYS A 15 -16.30 -25.86 -7.53
C CYS A 15 -16.20 -25.24 -6.14
N LEU A 16 -15.63 -25.95 -5.16
CA LEU A 16 -15.09 -25.31 -3.98
C LEU A 16 -13.95 -24.42 -4.47
N ASN A 17 -14.27 -23.14 -4.67
CA ASN A 17 -13.30 -22.06 -4.70
C ASN A 17 -12.41 -22.28 -3.47
N THR A 18 -11.28 -22.95 -3.68
CA THR A 18 -10.15 -22.85 -2.79
C THR A 18 -9.85 -21.37 -2.82
N PHE A 19 -10.39 -20.65 -1.84
CA PHE A 19 -9.89 -19.36 -1.44
C PHE A 19 -8.48 -19.66 -0.94
N SER A 20 -7.55 -19.86 -1.88
CA SER A 20 -6.14 -19.80 -1.59
C SER A 20 -5.98 -18.52 -0.80
N LYS A 21 -5.49 -18.60 0.43
CA LYS A 21 -5.02 -17.43 1.18
C LYS A 21 -4.28 -16.56 0.17
N GLY A 22 -4.84 -15.39 -0.17
CA GLY A 22 -4.41 -14.62 -1.32
C GLY A 22 -2.91 -14.39 -1.30
N SER A 23 -2.28 -14.28 -2.47
CA SER A 23 -0.87 -13.90 -2.58
C SER A 23 -0.63 -12.58 -1.85
N PHE A 24 0.56 -12.40 -1.27
CA PHE A 24 0.90 -11.16 -0.58
C PHE A 24 1.05 -10.01 -1.58
N ILE A 25 1.57 -10.31 -2.77
CA ILE A 25 1.60 -9.43 -3.94
C ILE A 25 0.59 -9.94 -4.97
N ASP A 26 -0.21 -9.05 -5.53
CA ASP A 26 -1.25 -9.42 -6.47
C ASP A 26 -1.39 -8.39 -7.60
N TYR A 27 -1.83 -8.87 -8.76
CA TYR A 27 -2.24 -8.06 -9.90
C TYR A 27 -3.63 -8.53 -10.33
N SER A 28 -4.53 -7.59 -10.58
CA SER A 28 -5.82 -7.88 -11.20
C SER A 28 -6.18 -6.80 -12.21
N GLU A 29 -6.67 -7.24 -13.37
CA GLU A 29 -7.15 -6.35 -14.43
C GLU A 29 -8.24 -5.40 -13.91
N ALA A 30 -9.13 -5.90 -13.04
CA ALA A 30 -10.15 -5.07 -12.40
C ALA A 30 -9.58 -3.83 -11.71
N PHE A 31 -8.51 -4.01 -10.95
CA PHE A 31 -7.90 -2.93 -10.18
C PHE A 31 -7.04 -2.04 -11.07
N ASP A 32 -6.38 -2.62 -12.07
CA ASP A 32 -5.58 -1.89 -13.04
C ASP A 32 -6.44 -0.93 -13.86
N VAL A 33 -7.53 -1.43 -14.45
CA VAL A 33 -8.52 -0.61 -15.17
C VAL A 33 -9.08 0.49 -14.28
N PHE A 34 -9.44 0.16 -13.04
CA PHE A 34 -9.93 1.15 -12.08
C PHE A 34 -8.90 2.26 -11.85
N GLN A 35 -7.64 1.94 -11.57
CA GLN A 35 -6.59 2.92 -11.29
C GLN A 35 -6.24 3.77 -12.50
N ILE A 36 -6.26 3.19 -13.71
CA ILE A 36 -6.03 3.92 -14.95
C ILE A 36 -7.14 4.96 -15.17
N VAL A 37 -8.42 4.58 -15.08
CA VAL A 37 -9.54 5.54 -15.19
C VAL A 37 -9.49 6.59 -14.09
N ASP A 38 -9.23 6.17 -12.85
CA ASP A 38 -9.11 7.05 -11.69
C ASP A 38 -8.03 8.12 -11.93
N GLY A 39 -6.86 7.71 -12.43
CA GLY A 39 -5.76 8.58 -12.82
C GLY A 39 -6.10 9.56 -13.94
N ILE A 40 -6.64 9.06 -15.06
CA ILE A 40 -6.99 9.89 -16.23
C ILE A 40 -8.01 10.97 -15.86
N SER A 41 -8.98 10.62 -15.00
CA SER A 41 -10.04 11.55 -14.60
C SER A 41 -9.53 12.77 -13.85
N ASN A 42 -8.37 12.67 -13.18
CA ASN A 42 -7.84 13.73 -12.33
C ASN A 42 -8.92 14.30 -11.39
N TRP A 43 -9.74 13.40 -10.82
CA TRP A 43 -10.98 13.76 -10.14
C TRP A 43 -10.78 14.59 -8.86
N LYS A 44 -9.57 14.59 -8.29
CA LYS A 44 -9.18 15.44 -7.16
C LYS A 44 -7.70 15.80 -7.18
N GLU A 45 -7.33 16.77 -6.35
CA GLU A 45 -5.94 17.09 -6.06
C GLU A 45 -5.20 15.87 -5.45
N GLY A 46 -3.96 15.66 -5.91
CA GLY A 46 -3.15 14.51 -5.52
C GLY A 46 -3.43 13.22 -6.31
N THR A 47 -4.41 13.21 -7.23
CA THR A 47 -4.51 12.15 -8.22
C THR A 47 -3.28 12.20 -9.14
N PRO A 48 -2.59 11.06 -9.42
CA PRO A 48 -1.37 11.09 -10.20
C PRO A 48 -1.63 11.55 -11.64
N LYS A 49 -0.97 12.65 -12.04
CA LYS A 49 -1.22 13.35 -13.32
C LYS A 49 -0.68 12.58 -14.52
N GLU A 50 0.31 11.74 -14.31
CA GLU A 50 1.05 11.04 -15.35
C GLU A 50 0.14 10.10 -16.17
N TYR A 51 -0.91 9.54 -15.57
CA TYR A 51 -1.91 8.77 -16.31
C TYR A 51 -2.64 9.64 -17.34
N ARG A 52 -3.04 10.85 -16.94
CA ARG A 52 -3.75 11.79 -17.81
C ARG A 52 -2.81 12.31 -18.89
N ASP A 53 -1.59 12.70 -18.54
CA ASP A 53 -0.58 13.19 -19.48
C ASP A 53 -0.27 12.12 -20.54
N TYR A 54 -0.10 10.87 -20.11
CA TYR A 54 0.10 9.74 -21.02
C TYR A 54 -1.11 9.55 -21.95
N TYR A 55 -2.33 9.59 -21.40
CA TYR A 55 -3.55 9.38 -22.17
C TYR A 55 -3.77 10.48 -23.22
N GLU A 56 -3.61 11.74 -22.82
CA GLU A 56 -3.72 12.90 -23.71
C GLU A 56 -2.70 12.82 -24.84
N LYS A 57 -1.44 12.47 -24.52
CA LYS A 57 -0.37 12.31 -25.52
C LYS A 57 -0.63 11.15 -26.49
N THR A 58 -1.19 10.05 -26.01
CA THR A 58 -1.29 8.79 -26.78
C THR A 58 -2.60 8.67 -27.57
N PHE A 59 -3.71 9.10 -26.97
CA PHE A 59 -5.05 8.88 -27.51
C PHE A 59 -5.81 10.17 -27.83
N GLN A 60 -5.34 11.32 -27.31
CA GLN A 60 -6.02 12.62 -27.35
C GLN A 60 -7.36 12.61 -26.60
N LEU A 61 -7.57 13.58 -25.69
CA LEU A 61 -8.87 13.71 -25.00
C LEU A 61 -9.88 14.46 -25.86
N THR A 62 -10.88 13.73 -26.35
CA THR A 62 -12.03 14.30 -27.06
C THR A 62 -13.00 14.98 -26.08
N SER A 63 -13.94 15.77 -26.60
CA SER A 63 -15.02 16.35 -25.78
C SER A 63 -15.86 15.28 -25.09
N ALA A 64 -16.15 14.17 -25.79
CA ALA A 64 -16.89 13.05 -25.21
C ALA A 64 -16.12 12.36 -24.07
N ASP A 65 -14.79 12.27 -24.16
CA ASP A 65 -13.97 11.76 -23.07
C ASP A 65 -14.09 12.67 -21.84
N LYS A 66 -13.98 13.98 -22.03
CA LYS A 66 -14.09 14.97 -20.94
C LYS A 66 -15.45 14.85 -20.24
N ASP A 67 -16.54 14.75 -20.99
CA ASP A 67 -17.89 14.57 -20.42
C ASP A 67 -18.00 13.28 -19.58
N MET A 68 -17.41 12.19 -20.05
CA MET A 68 -17.39 10.92 -19.30
C MET A 68 -16.51 10.99 -18.04
N LEU A 69 -15.39 11.71 -18.09
CA LEU A 69 -14.52 11.90 -16.93
C LEU A 69 -15.18 12.82 -15.88
N GLU A 70 -15.98 13.80 -16.27
CA GLU A 70 -16.75 14.62 -15.33
C GLU A 70 -17.84 13.79 -14.63
N LYS A 71 -18.55 12.91 -15.36
CA LYS A 71 -19.47 11.94 -14.74
C LYS A 71 -18.74 11.02 -13.76
N TYR A 72 -17.60 10.48 -14.16
CA TYR A 72 -16.77 9.65 -13.28
C TYR A 72 -16.35 10.41 -12.03
N LYS A 73 -15.88 11.65 -12.17
CA LYS A 73 -15.49 12.53 -11.06
C LYS A 73 -16.65 12.77 -10.10
N ALA A 74 -17.86 13.04 -10.59
CA ALA A 74 -19.04 13.19 -9.74
C ALA A 74 -19.30 11.93 -8.88
N ILE A 75 -19.25 10.75 -9.50
CA ILE A 75 -19.39 9.46 -8.79
C ILE A 75 -18.27 9.29 -7.76
N ARG A 76 -17.02 9.61 -8.11
CA ARG A 76 -15.88 9.51 -7.19
C ARG A 76 -16.05 10.40 -5.98
N LEU A 77 -16.40 11.67 -6.18
CA LEU A 77 -16.62 12.62 -5.09
C LEU A 77 -17.75 12.19 -4.15
N LYS A 78 -18.82 11.57 -4.69
CA LYS A 78 -19.95 11.06 -3.89
C LYS A 78 -19.55 9.89 -2.97
N TYR A 79 -18.71 8.98 -3.46
CA TYR A 79 -18.40 7.72 -2.76
C TYR A 79 -17.00 7.65 -2.13
N TYR A 80 -16.17 8.65 -2.34
CA TYR A 80 -14.86 8.76 -1.71
C TYR A 80 -14.97 9.45 -0.35
N LYS A 81 -14.34 8.85 0.66
CA LYS A 81 -14.21 9.44 2.00
C LYS A 81 -12.75 9.46 2.42
N GLU A 82 -12.19 10.65 2.51
CA GLU A 82 -10.87 10.89 3.07
C GLU A 82 -10.96 10.93 4.59
N TYR A 83 -10.04 10.26 5.29
CA TYR A 83 -9.92 10.44 6.72
C TYR A 83 -9.16 11.74 7.02
N PRO A 84 -9.54 12.47 8.09
CA PRO A 84 -8.85 13.69 8.45
C PRO A 84 -7.37 13.39 8.76
N LYS A 85 -6.50 14.30 8.32
CA LYS A 85 -5.07 14.25 8.63
C LYS A 85 -4.83 14.40 10.14
N ALA A 86 -3.74 13.79 10.62
CA ALA A 86 -3.28 13.96 11.98
C ALA A 86 -2.60 15.32 12.15
N GLN A 87 -3.00 16.09 13.16
CA GLN A 87 -2.44 17.40 13.46
C GLN A 87 -1.19 17.26 14.32
N ASN A 88 -0.18 18.12 14.09
CA ASN A 88 1.08 18.13 14.84
C ASN A 88 1.77 16.76 14.93
N SER A 89 1.58 15.93 13.89
CA SER A 89 2.10 14.57 13.84
C SER A 89 3.57 14.55 13.43
N ILE A 90 4.37 13.73 14.12
CA ILE A 90 5.75 13.38 13.72
C ILE A 90 5.78 12.40 12.55
N PHE A 91 4.64 11.78 12.24
CA PHE A 91 4.45 10.89 11.09
C PHE A 91 3.98 11.65 9.86
N SER A 92 4.29 11.14 8.67
CA SER A 92 3.91 11.70 7.39
C SER A 92 2.40 11.75 7.17
N GLU A 93 1.99 12.77 6.42
CA GLU A 93 0.61 13.02 6.03
C GLU A 93 0.26 12.25 4.76
N SER A 94 0.26 10.92 4.83
CA SER A 94 -0.30 10.13 3.74
C SER A 94 -1.82 10.11 3.82
N THR A 95 -2.49 10.47 2.73
CA THR A 95 -3.96 10.38 2.60
C THR A 95 -4.41 8.93 2.76
N ILE A 96 -5.09 8.66 3.87
CA ILE A 96 -5.80 7.39 4.07
C ILE A 96 -7.26 7.61 3.73
N SER A 97 -7.84 6.73 2.93
CA SER A 97 -9.25 6.84 2.55
C SER A 97 -10.01 5.53 2.73
N ALA A 98 -11.29 5.67 3.09
CA ALA A 98 -12.28 4.61 3.02
C ALA A 98 -12.91 4.61 1.63
N ASP A 99 -12.12 4.25 0.62
CA ASP A 99 -12.58 4.23 -0.77
C ASP A 99 -13.29 2.90 -1.09
N ILE A 100 -14.61 2.94 -1.17
CA ILE A 100 -15.43 1.76 -1.45
C ILE A 100 -15.17 1.20 -2.85
N LEU A 101 -14.91 2.04 -3.85
CA LEU A 101 -14.67 1.61 -5.23
C LEU A 101 -13.30 0.95 -5.32
N SER A 102 -12.24 1.61 -4.87
CA SER A 102 -10.89 1.04 -4.85
C SER A 102 -10.85 -0.29 -4.10
N ARG A 103 -11.44 -0.34 -2.90
CA ARG A 103 -11.52 -1.58 -2.11
C ARG A 103 -12.28 -2.69 -2.82
N THR A 104 -13.30 -2.36 -3.61
CA THR A 104 -14.09 -3.35 -4.34
C THR A 104 -13.29 -3.91 -5.51
N PHE A 105 -12.74 -3.05 -6.37
CA PHE A 105 -11.95 -3.48 -7.53
C PHE A 105 -10.65 -4.20 -7.14
N ALA A 106 -10.03 -3.84 -6.01
CA ALA A 106 -8.86 -4.53 -5.48
C ALA A 106 -9.13 -6.00 -5.07
N ARG A 107 -10.39 -6.39 -4.84
CA ARG A 107 -10.77 -7.73 -4.34
C ARG A 107 -11.17 -8.70 -5.44
N VAL A 108 -11.38 -8.23 -6.65
CA VAL A 108 -11.93 -9.01 -7.77
C VAL A 108 -10.90 -9.13 -8.89
N LYS A 109 -11.10 -10.11 -9.78
CA LYS A 109 -10.19 -10.36 -10.90
C LYS A 109 -10.53 -9.52 -12.13
N SER A 110 -11.82 -9.38 -12.44
CA SER A 110 -12.30 -8.64 -13.60
C SER A 110 -13.20 -7.45 -13.25
N LEU A 111 -13.28 -6.49 -14.16
CA LEU A 111 -14.11 -5.29 -14.02
C LEU A 111 -15.58 -5.65 -13.76
N ASP A 112 -16.13 -6.60 -14.53
CA ASP A 112 -17.52 -7.06 -14.40
C ASP A 112 -17.82 -7.65 -13.02
N GLN A 113 -16.88 -8.41 -12.44
CA GLN A 113 -17.02 -8.91 -11.07
C GLN A 113 -17.08 -7.77 -10.05
N GLY A 114 -16.29 -6.71 -10.26
CA GLY A 114 -16.30 -5.52 -9.40
C GLY A 114 -17.63 -4.78 -9.48
N LEU A 115 -18.11 -4.51 -10.69
CA LEU A 115 -19.41 -3.85 -10.93
C LEU A 115 -20.58 -4.67 -10.37
N LEU A 116 -20.58 -5.99 -10.57
CA LEU A 116 -21.58 -6.90 -10.00
C LEU A 116 -21.51 -6.91 -8.46
N LEU A 117 -20.31 -6.86 -7.88
CA LEU A 117 -20.14 -6.81 -6.43
C LEU A 117 -20.67 -5.50 -5.83
N LEU A 118 -20.40 -4.36 -6.49
CA LEU A 118 -20.96 -3.05 -6.12
C LEU A 118 -22.49 -3.10 -6.09
N LYS A 119 -23.10 -3.67 -7.15
CA LYS A 119 -24.55 -3.88 -7.24
C LYS A 119 -25.09 -4.77 -6.13
N LYS A 120 -24.53 -5.98 -5.99
CA LYS A 120 -25.02 -7.02 -5.05
C LYS A 120 -24.94 -6.55 -3.61
N LYS A 121 -23.91 -5.77 -3.27
CA LYS A 121 -23.70 -5.25 -1.92
C LYS A 121 -24.35 -3.89 -1.67
N LYS A 122 -25.04 -3.32 -2.67
CA LYS A 122 -25.67 -1.98 -2.60
C LYS A 122 -24.68 -0.92 -2.09
N TYR A 123 -23.44 -0.99 -2.60
CA TYR A 123 -22.38 -0.06 -2.20
C TYR A 123 -22.50 1.30 -2.89
N ILE A 124 -23.17 1.34 -4.03
CA ILE A 124 -23.50 2.55 -4.77
C ILE A 124 -24.95 2.45 -5.28
N GLU A 125 -25.54 3.60 -5.60
CA GLU A 125 -26.88 3.70 -6.17
C GLU A 125 -26.92 3.08 -7.58
N ILE A 126 -28.10 2.62 -7.99
CA ILE A 126 -28.26 1.89 -9.25
C ILE A 126 -27.98 2.81 -10.45
N ASP A 127 -28.39 4.08 -10.39
CA ASP A 127 -28.19 5.01 -11.49
C ASP A 127 -26.71 5.42 -11.61
N ASP A 128 -26.05 5.70 -10.49
CA ASP A 128 -24.59 5.90 -10.46
C ASP A 128 -23.82 4.67 -10.97
N LEU A 129 -24.30 3.46 -10.67
CA LEU A 129 -23.71 2.24 -11.22
C LEU A 129 -23.87 2.15 -12.75
N LYS A 130 -25.03 2.53 -13.30
CA LYS A 130 -25.24 2.56 -14.76
C LYS A 130 -24.30 3.57 -15.42
N GLU A 131 -24.13 4.74 -14.83
CA GLU A 131 -23.18 5.75 -15.30
C GLU A 131 -21.75 5.23 -15.24
N LEU A 132 -21.35 4.63 -14.13
CA LEU A 132 -20.02 4.03 -13.98
C LEU A 132 -19.75 2.96 -15.04
N VAL A 133 -20.75 2.11 -15.34
CA VAL A 133 -20.68 1.13 -16.44
C VAL A 133 -20.49 1.83 -17.79
N SER A 134 -21.22 2.92 -18.06
CA SER A 134 -21.07 3.70 -19.29
C SER A 134 -19.67 4.29 -19.42
N VAL A 135 -19.10 4.83 -18.35
CA VAL A 135 -17.72 5.36 -18.33
C VAL A 135 -16.74 4.27 -18.72
N TYR A 136 -16.77 3.10 -18.05
CA TYR A 136 -15.83 2.03 -18.38
C TYR A 136 -16.01 1.49 -19.81
N LYS A 137 -17.24 1.42 -20.31
CA LYS A 137 -17.51 1.04 -21.69
C LYS A 137 -16.90 2.03 -22.69
N HIS A 138 -17.04 3.33 -22.43
CA HIS A 138 -16.49 4.40 -23.25
C HIS A 138 -14.97 4.27 -23.40
N PHE A 139 -14.26 4.12 -22.27
CA PHE A 139 -12.80 4.02 -22.26
C PHE A 139 -12.24 2.63 -22.62
N LYS A 140 -13.09 1.61 -22.77
CA LYS A 140 -12.68 0.22 -22.94
C LYS A 140 -11.64 0.04 -24.04
N LYS A 141 -11.84 0.66 -25.20
CA LYS A 141 -10.96 0.48 -26.37
C LYS A 141 -9.52 0.91 -26.06
N ASN A 142 -9.35 2.14 -25.57
CA ASN A 142 -8.03 2.72 -25.31
C ASN A 142 -7.37 2.08 -24.08
N ILE A 143 -8.14 1.81 -23.02
CA ILE A 143 -7.61 1.13 -21.82
C ILE A 143 -7.20 -0.30 -22.13
N SER A 144 -7.88 -1.01 -23.03
CA SER A 144 -7.48 -2.36 -23.43
C SER A 144 -6.09 -2.38 -24.07
N VAL A 145 -5.64 -1.29 -24.69
CA VAL A 145 -4.27 -1.18 -25.22
C VAL A 145 -3.28 -1.14 -24.07
N ILE A 146 -3.52 -0.31 -23.06
CA ILE A 146 -2.68 -0.19 -21.86
C ILE A 146 -2.64 -1.51 -21.08
N VAL A 147 -3.80 -2.10 -20.81
CA VAL A 147 -3.94 -3.35 -20.03
C VAL A 147 -3.21 -4.53 -20.68
N LYS A 148 -3.06 -4.55 -22.01
CA LYS A 148 -2.24 -5.57 -22.69
C LYS A 148 -0.78 -5.51 -22.23
N GLU A 149 -0.22 -4.31 -22.04
CA GLU A 149 1.13 -4.15 -21.48
C GLU A 149 1.17 -4.60 -20.02
N SER A 150 0.11 -4.32 -19.25
CA SER A 150 -0.03 -4.72 -17.85
C SER A 150 -0.04 -6.23 -17.63
N THR A 151 -0.28 -7.05 -18.66
CA THR A 151 -0.31 -8.51 -18.52
C THR A 151 1.00 -9.08 -17.94
N ILE A 152 2.13 -8.40 -18.22
CA ILE A 152 3.45 -8.75 -17.68
C ILE A 152 3.46 -8.65 -16.15
N LEU A 153 2.69 -7.73 -15.56
CA LEU A 153 2.62 -7.54 -14.10
C LEU A 153 2.08 -8.76 -13.35
N SER A 154 1.29 -9.62 -14.01
CA SER A 154 0.86 -10.90 -13.42
C SER A 154 2.04 -11.85 -13.20
N SER A 155 2.95 -11.93 -14.18
CA SER A 155 4.17 -12.73 -14.07
C SER A 155 5.13 -12.13 -13.04
N GLU A 156 5.21 -10.81 -12.99
CA GLU A 156 6.04 -10.06 -12.06
C GLU A 156 5.56 -10.22 -10.62
N ALA A 157 4.25 -10.13 -10.36
CA ALA A 157 3.67 -10.41 -9.04
C ALA A 157 4.07 -11.81 -8.54
N LYS A 158 4.07 -12.82 -9.42
CA LYS A 158 4.53 -14.18 -9.08
C LYS A 158 6.03 -14.24 -8.80
N ARG A 159 6.86 -13.52 -9.55
CA ARG A 159 8.32 -13.42 -9.32
C ARG A 159 8.59 -12.81 -7.95
N LEU A 160 8.00 -11.65 -7.66
CA LEU A 160 8.15 -10.94 -6.39
C LEU A 160 7.63 -11.78 -5.22
N GLU A 161 6.48 -12.44 -5.37
CA GLU A 161 5.95 -13.34 -4.33
C GLU A 161 6.93 -14.47 -3.98
N ARG A 162 7.67 -15.02 -4.96
CA ARG A 162 8.71 -16.03 -4.69
C ARG A 162 9.88 -15.44 -3.89
N ILE A 163 10.31 -14.22 -4.23
CA ILE A 163 11.37 -13.49 -3.49
C ILE A 163 10.95 -13.33 -2.03
N LEU A 164 9.74 -12.81 -1.80
CA LEU A 164 9.22 -12.57 -0.44
C LEU A 164 9.01 -13.85 0.37
N LYS A 165 8.63 -14.95 -0.28
CA LYS A 165 8.52 -16.26 0.37
C LYS A 165 9.90 -16.78 0.79
N LYS A 166 10.90 -16.69 -0.09
CA LYS A 166 12.28 -17.15 0.19
C LYS A 166 12.89 -16.38 1.37
N SER A 167 12.64 -15.08 1.47
CA SER A 167 13.12 -14.25 2.57
C SER A 167 12.29 -14.34 3.85
N LYS A 168 11.18 -15.09 3.84
CA LYS A 168 10.20 -15.16 4.93
C LYS A 168 9.59 -13.79 5.30
N MET A 169 9.67 -12.80 4.41
CA MET A 169 9.18 -11.44 4.64
C MET A 169 7.72 -11.44 5.11
N THR A 170 6.85 -12.17 4.42
CA THR A 170 5.41 -12.26 4.75
C THR A 170 5.16 -12.74 6.18
N SER A 171 6.00 -13.63 6.71
CA SER A 171 5.85 -14.12 8.09
C SER A 171 6.33 -13.11 9.13
N ASN A 172 7.39 -12.36 8.82
CA ASN A 172 7.92 -11.32 9.69
C ASN A 172 7.02 -10.07 9.70
N ILE A 173 6.45 -9.69 8.55
CA ILE A 173 5.44 -8.64 8.48
C ILE A 173 4.23 -8.95 9.35
N LYS A 174 3.80 -10.22 9.46
CA LYS A 174 2.72 -10.59 10.39
C LYS A 174 3.07 -10.37 11.87
N LYS A 175 4.35 -10.45 12.25
CA LYS A 175 4.78 -10.09 13.61
C LYS A 175 4.67 -8.58 13.80
N LEU A 176 5.11 -7.81 12.81
CA LEU A 176 4.98 -6.36 12.83
C LEU A 176 3.53 -5.90 12.81
N ASP A 177 2.63 -6.58 12.09
CA ASP A 177 1.19 -6.28 12.14
C ASP A 177 0.63 -6.41 13.56
N LYS A 178 1.08 -7.43 14.31
CA LYS A 178 0.67 -7.60 15.72
C LYS A 178 1.26 -6.50 16.60
N PHE A 179 2.50 -6.11 16.36
CA PHE A 179 3.18 -5.03 17.06
C PHE A 179 2.43 -3.70 16.85
N PHE A 180 2.12 -3.34 15.60
CA PHE A 180 1.37 -2.15 15.21
C PHE A 180 -0.16 -2.23 15.44
N ASP A 181 -0.64 -3.35 15.98
CA ASP A 181 -2.06 -3.66 16.21
C ASP A 181 -2.98 -3.47 14.98
N LEU A 182 -2.49 -3.82 13.80
CA LEU A 182 -3.21 -3.62 12.55
C LEU A 182 -4.09 -4.82 12.19
N PRO A 183 -5.34 -4.60 11.71
CA PRO A 183 -6.25 -5.67 11.32
C PRO A 183 -5.93 -6.23 9.92
N THR A 184 -4.66 -6.49 9.63
CA THR A 184 -4.17 -6.86 8.28
C THR A 184 -4.66 -8.23 7.80
N SER A 185 -5.08 -9.11 8.72
CA SER A 185 -5.74 -10.37 8.40
C SER A 185 -7.05 -10.19 7.60
N LYS A 186 -7.63 -8.98 7.63
CA LYS A 186 -8.84 -8.62 6.89
C LYS A 186 -8.55 -8.11 5.46
N ILE A 187 -7.27 -8.00 5.07
CA ILE A 187 -6.88 -7.54 3.73
C ILE A 187 -7.03 -8.71 2.73
N ILE A 188 -8.09 -8.64 1.93
CA ILE A 188 -8.37 -9.57 0.82
C ILE A 188 -7.78 -9.04 -0.49
N GLY A 189 -7.25 -9.91 -1.34
CA GLY A 189 -6.70 -9.53 -2.65
C GLY A 189 -5.25 -9.03 -2.61
N GLY A 190 -4.47 -9.43 -1.60
CA GLY A 190 -3.07 -9.06 -1.47
C GLY A 190 -2.83 -7.72 -0.78
N ARG A 191 -1.64 -7.59 -0.21
CA ARG A 191 -1.18 -6.41 0.52
C ARG A 191 -0.49 -5.41 -0.39
N ILE A 192 0.23 -5.90 -1.40
CA ILE A 192 0.78 -5.06 -2.47
C ILE A 192 -0.03 -5.34 -3.73
N LYS A 193 -0.59 -4.29 -4.33
CA LYS A 193 -1.25 -4.33 -5.63
C LYS A 193 -0.36 -3.71 -6.68
N LEU A 194 0.05 -4.51 -7.67
CA LEU A 194 0.73 -3.99 -8.85
C LEU A 194 -0.30 -3.40 -9.81
N VAL A 195 0.05 -2.25 -10.38
CA VAL A 195 -0.78 -1.48 -11.32
C VAL A 195 0.16 -0.93 -12.38
N TRP A 196 -0.29 -0.88 -13.63
CA TRP A 196 0.49 -0.30 -14.71
C TRP A 196 0.71 1.19 -14.50
N TRP A 197 1.86 1.66 -14.97
CA TRP A 197 2.28 3.04 -14.83
C TRP A 197 2.98 3.51 -16.10
N PRO A 198 2.76 4.76 -16.52
CA PRO A 198 3.52 5.37 -17.61
C PRO A 198 5.03 5.31 -17.36
N GLN A 199 5.80 5.35 -18.44
CA GLN A 199 7.26 5.37 -18.36
C GLN A 199 7.74 6.69 -17.73
N THR A 200 8.11 6.62 -16.46
CA THR A 200 8.62 7.73 -15.64
C THR A 200 9.98 7.33 -15.07
N GLU A 201 10.65 8.18 -14.30
CA GLU A 201 11.95 7.81 -13.71
C GLU A 201 11.85 6.83 -12.56
N ARG A 202 10.75 6.89 -11.79
CA ARG A 202 10.56 6.10 -10.58
C ARG A 202 9.14 5.53 -10.53
N PRO A 203 8.95 4.37 -9.89
CA PRO A 203 7.61 3.88 -9.59
C PRO A 203 6.86 4.85 -8.68
N SER A 204 5.54 4.84 -8.77
CA SER A 204 4.66 5.62 -7.89
C SER A 204 4.04 4.72 -6.83
N ILE A 205 3.99 5.20 -5.58
CA ILE A 205 3.47 4.46 -4.43
C ILE A 205 2.31 5.24 -3.83
N ALA A 206 1.22 4.53 -3.53
CA ALA A 206 0.13 5.06 -2.72
C ALA A 206 -0.33 4.02 -1.69
N PHE A 207 -1.02 4.49 -0.65
CA PHE A 207 -1.50 3.64 0.43
C PHE A 207 -3.02 3.74 0.53
N GLN A 208 -3.73 2.61 0.45
CA GLN A 208 -5.20 2.60 0.50
C GLN A 208 -5.72 1.40 1.29
N GLY A 209 -6.42 1.68 2.40
CA GLY A 209 -7.07 0.65 3.23
C GLY A 209 -6.10 -0.45 3.70
N GLY A 210 -4.89 -0.06 4.13
CA GLY A 210 -3.83 -0.97 4.58
C GLY A 210 -3.08 -1.70 3.47
N ARG A 211 -3.38 -1.41 2.19
CA ARG A 211 -2.65 -1.93 1.03
C ARG A 211 -1.65 -0.89 0.51
N VAL A 212 -0.57 -1.40 -0.04
CA VAL A 212 0.34 -0.68 -0.93
C VAL A 212 -0.21 -0.81 -2.35
N ILE A 213 -0.38 0.33 -3.03
CA ILE A 213 -0.59 0.40 -4.47
C ILE A 213 0.74 0.78 -5.08
N LEU A 214 1.34 -0.16 -5.79
CA LEU A 214 2.65 0.00 -6.41
C LEU A 214 2.43 0.12 -7.92
N ARG A 215 2.52 1.36 -8.41
CA ARG A 215 2.37 1.70 -9.83
C ARG A 215 3.73 1.59 -10.51
N VAL A 216 3.83 0.65 -11.44
CA VAL A 216 5.09 0.25 -12.04
C VAL A 216 4.93 0.16 -13.55
N ASN A 217 5.91 0.71 -14.26
CA ASN A 217 6.05 0.42 -15.67
C ASN A 217 6.69 -0.98 -15.78
N PRO A 218 6.05 -1.95 -16.45
CA PRO A 218 6.48 -3.34 -16.45
C PRO A 218 7.87 -3.56 -17.06
N ILE A 219 8.36 -2.62 -17.87
CA ILE A 219 9.68 -2.69 -18.51
C ILE A 219 10.67 -1.84 -17.73
N LYS A 220 10.41 -0.53 -17.59
CA LYS A 220 11.38 0.42 -17.05
C LYS A 220 11.68 0.22 -15.56
N HIS A 221 10.71 -0.25 -14.78
CA HIS A 221 10.86 -0.35 -13.32
C HIS A 221 11.13 -1.78 -12.83
N ALA A 222 11.21 -2.78 -13.70
CA ALA A 222 11.31 -4.19 -13.29
C ALA A 222 12.52 -4.48 -12.38
N GLU A 223 13.67 -3.89 -12.69
CA GLU A 223 14.91 -4.06 -11.93
C GLU A 223 14.92 -3.29 -10.60
N MET A 224 14.05 -2.29 -10.45
CA MET A 224 13.91 -1.51 -9.22
C MET A 224 13.10 -2.24 -8.14
N LEU A 225 12.41 -3.34 -8.50
CA LEU A 225 11.53 -4.09 -7.61
C LEU A 225 12.28 -5.27 -6.98
N ASP A 226 13.10 -4.97 -5.98
CA ASP A 226 13.84 -5.96 -5.20
C ASP A 226 13.23 -6.19 -3.80
N GLU A 227 13.85 -7.07 -3.02
CA GLU A 227 13.41 -7.41 -1.67
C GLU A 227 13.52 -6.21 -0.71
N GLU A 228 14.54 -5.38 -0.85
CA GLU A 228 14.80 -4.23 0.03
C GLU A 228 13.73 -3.16 -0.19
N PHE A 229 13.50 -2.77 -1.44
CA PHE A 229 12.47 -1.83 -1.84
C PHE A 229 11.09 -2.28 -1.35
N LEU A 230 10.70 -3.52 -1.64
CA LEU A 230 9.40 -4.05 -1.22
C LEU A 230 9.26 -4.08 0.31
N THR A 231 10.34 -4.41 1.02
CA THR A 231 10.34 -4.41 2.49
C THR A 231 10.11 -3.00 3.03
N GLN A 232 10.84 -2.00 2.51
CA GLN A 232 10.71 -0.62 2.93
C GLN A 232 9.30 -0.08 2.69
N VAL A 233 8.73 -0.32 1.51
CA VAL A 233 7.39 0.14 1.16
C VAL A 233 6.31 -0.50 2.04
N VAL A 234 6.42 -1.80 2.33
CA VAL A 234 5.48 -2.49 3.21
C VAL A 234 5.62 -2.02 4.65
N VAL A 235 6.85 -1.82 5.15
CA VAL A 235 7.09 -1.27 6.49
C VAL A 235 6.48 0.11 6.62
N HIS A 236 6.71 0.98 5.62
CA HIS A 236 6.11 2.30 5.59
C HIS A 236 4.56 2.24 5.66
N SER A 237 3.96 1.27 4.96
CA SER A 237 2.51 1.04 5.02
C SER A 237 1.99 0.74 6.42
N LEU A 238 2.80 0.12 7.31
CA LEU A 238 2.40 -0.17 8.70
C LEU A 238 2.24 1.11 9.52
N ILE A 239 3.19 2.03 9.37
CA ILE A 239 3.24 3.30 10.09
C ILE A 239 2.14 4.21 9.57
N ILE A 240 2.00 4.30 8.23
CA ILE A 240 0.95 5.11 7.61
C ILE A 240 -0.43 4.63 8.03
N SER A 241 -0.66 3.31 8.15
CA SER A 241 -1.97 2.75 8.46
C SER A 241 -2.48 3.02 9.89
N GLN A 242 -1.65 3.63 10.76
CA GLN A 242 -2.09 4.04 12.09
C GLN A 242 -3.21 5.09 12.00
N SER A 243 -4.18 5.00 12.91
CA SER A 243 -5.30 5.95 12.93
C SER A 243 -4.83 7.35 13.30
N LYS A 244 -5.62 8.37 12.91
CA LYS A 244 -5.38 9.77 13.26
C LYS A 244 -5.09 9.93 14.76
N THR A 245 -5.99 9.44 15.60
CA THR A 245 -5.89 9.55 17.06
C THR A 245 -4.63 8.90 17.62
N ILE A 246 -4.24 7.74 17.08
CA ILE A 246 -2.99 7.08 17.49
C ILE A 246 -1.79 7.95 17.10
N LYS A 247 -1.72 8.41 15.85
CA LYS A 247 -0.61 9.25 15.39
C LYS A 247 -0.48 10.53 16.22
N GLU A 248 -1.57 11.22 16.51
CA GLU A 248 -1.58 12.45 17.33
C GLU A 248 -1.10 12.18 18.76
N ASN A 249 -1.64 11.14 19.40
CA ASN A 249 -1.26 10.79 20.77
C ASN A 249 0.22 10.40 20.88
N LEU A 250 0.70 9.55 19.97
CA LEU A 250 2.11 9.15 19.95
C LEU A 250 3.03 10.34 19.63
N SER A 251 2.63 11.22 18.71
CA SER A 251 3.40 12.43 18.39
C SER A 251 3.51 13.38 19.57
N LYS A 252 2.42 13.54 20.33
CA LYS A 252 2.44 14.33 21.58
C LYS A 252 3.44 13.76 22.57
N VAL A 253 3.36 12.45 22.86
CA VAL A 253 4.27 11.78 23.79
C VAL A 253 5.74 11.96 23.36
N PHE A 254 6.01 11.82 22.06
CA PHE A 254 7.35 12.01 21.52
C PHE A 254 7.87 13.42 21.74
N LEU A 255 7.07 14.43 21.37
CA LEU A 255 7.47 15.84 21.43
C LEU A 255 7.51 16.39 22.86
N ASP A 256 6.71 15.86 23.77
CA ASP A 256 6.78 16.17 25.20
C ASP A 256 8.12 15.69 25.80
N THR A 257 8.71 14.62 25.26
CA THR A 257 9.95 14.00 25.77
C THR A 257 11.21 14.46 25.01
N CYS A 258 11.12 14.71 23.70
CA CYS A 258 12.20 15.22 22.86
C CYS A 258 11.82 16.58 22.22
N PRO A 259 11.54 17.64 22.99
CA PRO A 259 11.08 18.92 22.43
C PRO A 259 12.13 19.61 21.56
N GLY A 260 13.41 19.46 21.92
CA GLY A 260 14.54 20.12 21.23
C GLY A 260 14.72 19.70 19.77
N ILE A 261 14.09 18.61 19.32
CA ILE A 261 14.18 18.18 17.91
C ILE A 261 13.64 19.24 16.94
N ARG A 262 12.68 20.06 17.39
CA ARG A 262 12.06 21.11 16.58
C ARG A 262 13.04 22.23 16.19
N GLU A 263 14.08 22.41 16.99
CA GLU A 263 15.03 23.52 16.85
C GLU A 263 16.29 23.11 16.09
N LYS A 264 16.45 21.83 15.75
CA LYS A 264 17.69 21.28 15.17
C LYS A 264 17.82 21.44 13.66
N GLY A 265 16.85 22.07 12.99
CA GLY A 265 16.84 22.23 11.53
C GLY A 265 16.72 20.92 10.75
N ILE A 266 16.42 19.80 11.42
CA ILE A 266 16.22 18.49 10.81
C ILE A 266 14.82 18.45 10.20
N ALA A 267 14.68 17.91 8.98
CA ALA A 267 13.37 17.70 8.36
C ALA A 267 12.48 16.80 9.22
N LYS A 268 11.17 17.10 9.27
CA LYS A 268 10.22 16.50 10.23
C LYS A 268 10.13 14.97 10.11
N ASP A 269 10.16 14.45 8.88
CA ASP A 269 10.15 13.02 8.57
C ASP A 269 11.38 12.28 9.12
N LEU A 270 12.53 12.98 9.20
CA LEU A 270 13.77 12.46 9.78
C LEU A 270 13.77 12.47 11.31
N TRP A 271 12.80 13.12 11.97
CA TRP A 271 12.74 13.14 13.44
C TRP A 271 12.49 11.76 14.04
N PHE A 272 11.68 10.93 13.38
CA PHE A 272 11.31 9.62 13.89
C PHE A 272 10.85 8.64 12.82
N GLU A 273 10.02 9.07 11.85
CA GLU A 273 9.42 8.15 10.88
C GLU A 273 10.46 7.45 10.00
N VAL A 274 11.35 8.21 9.35
CA VAL A 274 12.42 7.63 8.52
C VAL A 274 13.36 6.75 9.35
N PRO A 275 13.86 7.19 10.52
CA PRO A 275 14.63 6.32 11.41
C PRO A 275 13.91 5.01 11.79
N LEU A 276 12.60 5.07 12.06
CA LEU A 276 11.80 3.89 12.38
C LEU A 276 11.62 2.96 11.18
N ILE A 277 11.39 3.52 9.99
CA ILE A 277 11.30 2.74 8.74
C ILE A 277 12.61 1.99 8.53
N GLU A 278 13.76 2.66 8.59
CA GLU A 278 15.08 2.05 8.43
C GLU A 278 15.32 0.96 9.49
N ALA A 279 15.05 1.25 10.77
CA ALA A 279 15.18 0.29 11.87
C ALA A 279 14.36 -0.99 11.65
N LEU A 280 13.15 -0.85 11.08
CA LEU A 280 12.29 -1.99 10.77
C LEU A 280 12.75 -2.71 9.50
N SER A 281 12.98 -2.00 8.40
CA SER A 281 13.22 -2.58 7.08
C SER A 281 14.64 -3.11 6.89
N ARG A 282 15.66 -2.34 7.26
CA ARG A 282 17.08 -2.67 6.97
C ARG A 282 17.80 -3.31 8.15
N TYR A 283 17.31 -3.09 9.37
CA TYR A 283 17.86 -3.73 10.55
C TYR A 283 17.03 -4.93 11.02
N TYR A 284 15.78 -4.71 11.45
CA TYR A 284 14.96 -5.77 12.03
C TYR A 284 14.67 -6.89 11.03
N MET A 285 14.18 -6.58 9.83
CA MET A 285 13.83 -7.62 8.84
C MET A 285 15.06 -8.40 8.36
N VAL A 286 16.19 -7.73 8.15
CA VAL A 286 17.46 -8.36 7.77
C VAL A 286 18.01 -9.21 8.92
N SER A 287 17.91 -8.77 10.17
CA SER A 287 18.33 -9.57 11.33
C SER A 287 17.50 -10.84 11.50
N GLN A 288 16.21 -10.83 11.14
CA GLN A 288 15.40 -12.06 11.11
C GLN A 288 15.90 -13.07 10.06
N LYS A 289 16.47 -12.58 8.95
CA LYS A 289 17.02 -13.40 7.87
C LYS A 289 18.41 -13.94 8.21
N LEU A 290 19.32 -13.06 8.65
CA LEU A 290 20.73 -13.37 8.89
C LEU A 290 21.03 -13.89 10.32
N LYS A 291 20.14 -13.64 11.28
CA LYS A 291 20.26 -14.05 12.69
C LYS A 291 21.61 -13.63 13.27
N LYS A 292 22.40 -14.57 13.80
CA LYS A 292 23.72 -14.34 14.41
C LYS A 292 24.75 -13.72 13.45
N LYS A 293 24.54 -13.81 12.13
CA LYS A 293 25.42 -13.21 11.11
C LYS A 293 25.09 -11.75 10.83
N PHE A 294 24.00 -11.23 11.40
CA PHE A 294 23.62 -9.84 11.21
C PHE A 294 24.56 -8.92 12.01
N ASN A 295 25.11 -7.91 11.34
CA ASN A 295 25.88 -6.84 11.98
C ASN A 295 25.22 -5.48 11.64
N PRO A 296 24.64 -4.76 12.61
CA PRO A 296 24.01 -3.47 12.36
C PRO A 296 24.99 -2.39 11.88
N TYR A 297 26.30 -2.52 12.16
CA TYR A 297 27.31 -1.55 11.73
C TYR A 297 27.66 -1.63 10.25
N ASN A 298 27.22 -2.69 9.55
CA ASN A 298 27.45 -2.85 8.11
C ASN A 298 26.35 -2.17 7.27
N ILE A 299 25.27 -1.69 7.89
CA ILE A 299 24.21 -0.97 7.20
C ILE A 299 24.68 0.48 6.99
N LYS A 300 24.62 0.95 5.75
CA LYS A 300 24.94 2.34 5.38
C LYS A 300 23.67 3.11 5.13
N THR A 301 23.50 4.26 5.76
CA THR A 301 22.41 5.21 5.46
C THR A 301 23.02 6.53 4.95
N GLU A 302 22.22 7.37 4.31
CA GLU A 302 22.68 8.65 3.76
C GLU A 302 22.88 9.73 4.84
N SER A 303 22.20 9.60 5.98
CA SER A 303 22.22 10.57 7.07
C SER A 303 22.78 9.93 8.34
N VAL A 304 23.81 10.56 8.92
CA VAL A 304 24.40 10.14 10.20
C VAL A 304 23.37 10.12 11.32
N TRP A 305 22.46 11.11 11.34
CA TRP A 305 21.36 11.15 12.30
C TRP A 305 20.46 9.92 12.18
N VAL A 306 20.03 9.61 10.95
CA VAL A 306 19.17 8.45 10.68
C VAL A 306 19.92 7.16 11.03
N ASP A 307 21.19 7.02 10.64
CA ASP A 307 22.02 5.85 10.93
C ASP A 307 22.03 5.52 12.42
N VAL A 308 22.46 6.50 13.23
CA VAL A 308 22.63 6.33 14.67
C VAL A 308 21.28 6.07 15.31
N TYR A 309 20.27 6.88 14.99
CA TYR A 309 18.98 6.74 15.65
C TYR A 309 18.27 5.42 15.29
N SER A 310 18.35 4.97 14.03
CA SER A 310 17.81 3.67 13.61
C SER A 310 18.44 2.49 14.34
N LYS A 311 19.73 2.54 14.71
CA LYS A 311 20.40 1.49 15.49
C LYS A 311 19.82 1.38 16.91
N TYR A 312 19.54 2.52 17.56
CA TYR A 312 18.85 2.54 18.85
C TYR A 312 17.41 1.99 18.74
N LEU A 313 16.66 2.45 17.73
CA LEU A 313 15.30 1.99 17.48
C LEU A 313 15.24 0.50 17.11
N PHE A 314 16.27 -0.03 16.43
CA PHE A 314 16.37 -1.45 16.12
C PHE A 314 16.42 -2.30 17.40
N GLY A 315 17.27 -1.94 18.37
CA GLY A 315 17.38 -2.66 19.64
C GLY A 315 16.04 -2.69 20.39
N LEU A 316 15.37 -1.53 20.47
CA LEU A 316 14.04 -1.43 21.09
C LEU A 316 12.99 -2.26 20.33
N THR A 317 12.95 -2.15 19.00
CA THR A 317 12.03 -2.91 18.15
C THR A 317 12.21 -4.42 18.34
N GLN A 318 13.45 -4.90 18.34
CA GLN A 318 13.74 -6.31 18.54
C GLN A 318 13.22 -6.80 19.89
N TYR A 319 13.48 -6.03 20.96
CA TYR A 319 13.00 -6.32 22.30
C TYR A 319 11.47 -6.34 22.39
N SER A 320 10.80 -5.30 21.90
CA SER A 320 9.33 -5.16 21.96
C SER A 320 8.63 -6.25 21.15
N VAL A 321 9.10 -6.55 19.94
CA VAL A 321 8.49 -7.60 19.10
C VAL A 321 8.72 -8.99 19.71
N ALA A 322 9.88 -9.26 20.30
CA ALA A 322 10.16 -10.54 20.97
C ALA A 322 9.23 -10.76 22.18
N ARG A 323 8.95 -9.71 22.95
CA ARG A 323 8.04 -9.74 24.10
C ARG A 323 6.56 -9.64 23.72
N LYS A 324 6.23 -9.52 22.43
CA LYS A 324 4.87 -9.31 21.93
C LYS A 324 4.21 -8.04 22.50
N SER A 325 5.03 -7.04 22.85
CA SER A 325 4.57 -5.70 23.20
C SER A 325 3.92 -5.03 21.98
N LYS A 326 3.23 -3.91 22.20
CA LYS A 326 2.59 -3.13 21.16
C LYS A 326 3.41 -1.90 20.81
N PHE A 327 3.14 -1.32 19.64
CA PHE A 327 3.59 0.00 19.26
C PHE A 327 2.70 1.02 19.97
N ASP A 328 3.12 1.41 21.17
CA ASP A 328 2.30 2.18 22.11
C ASP A 328 3.08 3.35 22.72
N ARG A 329 2.51 3.96 23.76
CA ARG A 329 3.10 5.08 24.48
C ARG A 329 4.46 4.74 25.08
N GLU A 330 4.66 3.54 25.61
CA GLU A 330 5.93 3.14 26.22
C GLU A 330 7.04 3.09 25.17
N PHE A 331 6.77 2.43 24.03
CA PHE A 331 7.71 2.38 22.91
C PHE A 331 8.12 3.78 22.45
N ILE A 332 7.16 4.69 22.34
CA ILE A 332 7.41 6.07 21.90
C ILE A 332 8.18 6.88 22.94
N SER A 333 7.85 6.78 24.23
CA SER A 333 8.58 7.47 25.30
C SER A 333 10.06 7.05 25.33
N ILE A 334 10.35 5.74 25.22
CA ILE A 334 11.74 5.25 25.18
C ILE A 334 12.44 5.75 23.92
N SER A 335 11.76 5.69 22.76
CA SER A 335 12.29 6.21 21.50
C SER A 335 12.62 7.69 21.58
N ALA A 336 11.76 8.50 22.21
CA ALA A 336 11.97 9.93 22.39
C ALA A 336 13.10 10.24 23.37
N ASN A 337 13.31 9.42 24.40
CA ASN A 337 14.48 9.52 25.26
C ASN A 337 15.79 9.27 24.49
N TYR A 338 15.81 8.31 23.57
CA TYR A 338 16.96 8.13 22.67
C TYR A 338 17.19 9.38 21.80
N CYS A 339 16.13 9.93 21.19
CA CYS A 339 16.20 11.21 20.47
C CYS A 339 16.82 12.31 21.36
N GLN A 340 16.30 12.52 22.55
CA GLN A 340 16.74 13.58 23.45
C GLN A 340 18.19 13.42 23.88
N ASN A 341 18.65 12.19 24.09
CA ASN A 341 20.05 11.92 24.42
C ASN A 341 20.98 12.14 23.22
N LEU A 342 20.57 11.72 22.02
CA LEU A 342 21.34 11.95 20.80
C LEU A 342 21.46 13.44 20.45
N LEU A 343 20.47 14.25 20.80
CA LEU A 343 20.52 15.71 20.59
C LEU A 343 21.47 16.46 21.54
N LYS A 344 21.93 15.80 22.62
CA LYS A 344 22.88 16.33 23.60
C LYS A 344 24.33 15.96 23.30
N LEU A 345 24.54 14.97 22.42
CA LEU A 345 25.83 14.66 21.83
C LEU A 345 26.14 15.68 20.73
#